data_AF-A0A1X2GUF7-F1
#
_entry.id   AF-A0A1X2GUF7-F1
#
_cell.length_a   1.000
_cell.length_b   1.000
_cell.length_c   1.000
_cell.angle_alpha   90.00
_cell.angle_beta   90.00
_cell.angle_gamma   90.00
#
_symmetry.space_group_name_H-M   'P 1'
#
loop_
_entity.id
_entity.type
_entity.pdbx_description
1 polymer ?
#
loop_
_entity_poly.entity_id
_entity_poly.type
_entity_poly.pdbx_seq_one_letter_code
_entity_poly.pdbx_strand_id
1 'polypeptide(L)'
;MSHTFDACPQRSSSLFVVHPKTQKILLVTKDICDLLGYMPMQLIGHSISSLQLLAITDHRYIIRHESSHSQINLDVCIHLDPELGVELWAMEPISYELFDLVSPHANHTVVRLDAHRCIDYTTSTDDLFAMPTDQLLGRPLLSFIHPEDQPRLVDGWNNHQLGSTYQILHLRWQSHPSSAYQWVSLTMTTHPRRQSYGAQLHTHDDPLQASKQLILLRPAIDPCRPASPTPSPAVAVAALMTKWTSPPMKPYGPLWLGQWILSVIVQSWLSIWQTLYQGQRYLVEFLAHLLISLLDFLADCIDPAAPDTASSVRVSFNNQKEPDLHATTEVPWFRPMHRKRWATAVRTVRRCLQSNTVAQKSISALGPIGAVAQCSMFDYLEKVTSENFIAPTPLVPSAKPKDD
;
A
#
# COMPACT_ATOMS: atom_id res chain seq x y z
N MET A 1 -35.29 3.43 9.82
CA MET A 1 -35.27 4.02 11.18
C MET A 1 -34.82 5.47 11.07
N SER A 2 -35.62 6.44 11.49
CA SER A 2 -35.24 7.86 11.44
C SER A 2 -34.22 8.17 12.52
N HIS A 3 -32.99 8.47 12.13
CA HIS A 3 -31.93 8.93 13.01
C HIS A 3 -31.26 10.16 12.38
N THR A 4 -30.62 10.98 13.22
CA THR A 4 -29.87 12.15 12.75
C THR A 4 -28.58 11.72 12.05
N PHE A 5 -28.04 12.55 11.17
CA PHE A 5 -26.76 12.26 10.52
C PHE A 5 -25.63 12.06 11.54
N ASP A 6 -25.65 12.81 12.65
CA ASP A 6 -24.66 12.66 13.72
C ASP A 6 -24.69 11.30 14.41
N ALA A 7 -25.87 10.69 14.51
CA ALA A 7 -26.09 9.36 15.07
C ALA A 7 -26.06 8.24 14.02
N CYS A 8 -25.73 8.56 12.76
CA CYS A 8 -25.71 7.59 11.68
C CYS A 8 -24.54 6.61 11.86
N PRO A 9 -24.79 5.29 11.93
CA PRO A 9 -23.72 4.30 12.04
C PRO A 9 -22.78 4.34 10.82
N GLN A 10 -23.30 4.77 9.66
CA GLN A 10 -22.54 4.91 8.41
C GLN A 10 -21.85 6.28 8.26
N ARG A 11 -21.91 7.16 9.27
CA ARG A 11 -21.30 8.51 9.19
C ARG A 11 -19.78 8.46 8.95
N SER A 12 -19.10 7.45 9.47
CA SER A 12 -17.66 7.26 9.27
C SER A 12 -17.31 6.63 7.92
N SER A 13 -18.31 6.29 7.12
CA SER A 13 -18.14 5.62 5.83
C SER A 13 -18.04 6.63 4.69
N SER A 14 -18.07 6.12 3.46
CA SER A 14 -18.04 6.90 2.24
C SER A 14 -19.26 7.82 2.12
N LEU A 15 -19.07 9.06 1.67
CA LEU A 15 -20.12 10.09 1.62
C LEU A 15 -20.28 10.69 0.21
N PHE A 16 -21.52 10.82 -0.22
CA PHE A 16 -21.96 11.75 -1.27
C PHE A 16 -22.77 12.90 -0.68
N VAL A 17 -22.61 14.09 -1.27
CA VAL A 17 -23.50 15.23 -1.04
C VAL A 17 -24.24 15.48 -2.34
N VAL A 18 -25.57 15.37 -2.31
CA VAL A 18 -26.44 15.41 -3.48
C VAL A 18 -27.42 16.56 -3.35
N HIS A 19 -27.65 17.30 -4.43
CA HIS A 19 -28.67 18.33 -4.44
C HIS A 19 -30.07 17.69 -4.59
N PRO A 20 -31.02 17.90 -3.66
CA PRO A 20 -32.30 17.17 -3.63
C PRO A 20 -33.14 17.33 -4.90
N LYS A 21 -33.23 18.56 -5.43
CA LYS A 21 -34.07 18.84 -6.62
C LYS A 21 -33.47 18.37 -7.95
N THR A 22 -32.16 18.59 -8.14
CA THR A 22 -31.49 18.29 -9.41
C THR A 22 -30.85 16.91 -9.42
N GLN A 23 -30.79 16.26 -8.26
CA GLN A 23 -30.11 14.99 -8.03
C GLN A 23 -28.64 15.02 -8.47
N LYS A 24 -28.02 16.22 -8.56
CA LYS A 24 -26.61 16.39 -8.93
C LYS A 24 -25.71 16.13 -7.74
N ILE A 25 -24.64 15.38 -7.96
CA ILE A 25 -23.57 15.13 -6.99
C ILE A 25 -22.74 16.41 -6.86
N LEU A 26 -22.77 17.02 -5.68
CA LEU A 26 -22.02 18.24 -5.36
C LEU A 26 -20.64 17.92 -4.81
N LEU A 27 -20.54 16.90 -3.96
CA LEU A 27 -19.29 16.48 -3.35
C LEU A 27 -19.24 14.95 -3.23
N VAL A 28 -18.03 14.43 -3.35
CA VAL A 28 -17.73 13.00 -3.29
C VAL A 28 -16.47 12.78 -2.47
N THR A 29 -16.52 11.88 -1.50
CA THR A 29 -15.31 11.45 -0.78
C THR A 29 -14.40 10.61 -1.66
N LYS A 30 -13.09 10.64 -1.40
CA LYS A 30 -12.14 9.80 -2.16
C LYS A 30 -12.47 8.31 -2.03
N ASP A 31 -12.90 7.87 -0.85
CA ASP A 31 -13.15 6.46 -0.57
C ASP A 31 -14.30 5.89 -1.44
N ILE A 32 -15.33 6.68 -1.76
CA ILE A 32 -16.38 6.23 -2.70
C ILE A 32 -15.90 6.24 -4.15
N CYS A 33 -15.05 7.19 -4.55
CA CYS A 33 -14.43 7.20 -5.88
C CYS A 33 -13.61 5.91 -6.09
N ASP A 34 -12.77 5.59 -5.12
CA ASP A 34 -11.95 4.37 -5.13
C ASP A 34 -12.83 3.11 -5.08
N LEU A 35 -13.90 3.12 -4.26
CA LEU A 35 -14.85 2.00 -4.17
C LEU A 35 -15.59 1.73 -5.47
N LEU A 36 -15.96 2.77 -6.21
CA LEU A 36 -16.78 2.68 -7.43
C LEU A 36 -15.95 2.66 -8.71
N GLY A 37 -14.64 2.94 -8.62
CA GLY A 37 -13.72 2.96 -9.76
C GLY A 37 -13.85 4.22 -10.62
N TYR A 38 -14.39 5.31 -10.07
CA TYR A 38 -14.54 6.60 -10.75
C TYR A 38 -13.50 7.61 -10.27
N MET A 39 -13.11 8.54 -11.14
CA MET A 39 -12.43 9.76 -10.74
C MET A 39 -13.44 10.79 -10.22
N PRO A 40 -13.08 11.67 -9.25
CA PRO A 40 -14.00 12.68 -8.73
C PRO A 40 -14.66 13.54 -9.81
N MET A 41 -13.92 13.90 -10.86
CA MET A 41 -14.40 14.71 -11.98
C MET A 41 -15.44 14.01 -12.88
N GLN A 42 -15.55 12.67 -12.80
CA GLN A 42 -16.58 11.90 -13.49
C GLN A 42 -17.89 11.85 -12.71
N LEU A 43 -17.87 12.20 -11.42
CA LEU A 43 -19.03 12.14 -10.53
C LEU A 43 -19.57 13.53 -10.21
N ILE A 44 -18.69 14.47 -9.84
CA ILE A 44 -19.10 15.82 -9.44
C ILE A 44 -19.77 16.54 -10.62
N GLY A 45 -20.96 17.09 -10.36
CA GLY A 45 -21.79 17.79 -11.35
C GLY A 45 -22.73 16.89 -12.15
N HIS A 46 -22.52 15.56 -12.11
CA HIS A 46 -23.40 14.59 -12.74
C HIS A 46 -24.57 14.21 -11.83
N SER A 47 -25.68 13.77 -12.43
CA SER A 47 -26.83 13.27 -11.70
C SER A 47 -26.50 11.92 -11.06
N ILE A 48 -26.96 11.66 -9.83
CA ILE A 48 -26.78 10.36 -9.17
C ILE A 48 -27.36 9.19 -9.97
N SER A 49 -28.35 9.46 -10.83
CA SER A 49 -28.90 8.48 -11.76
C SER A 49 -27.88 7.95 -12.78
N SER A 50 -26.77 8.65 -13.04
CA SER A 50 -25.71 8.18 -13.94
C SER A 50 -24.98 6.96 -13.39
N LEU A 51 -25.02 6.76 -12.08
CA LEU A 51 -24.43 5.61 -11.40
C LEU A 51 -25.21 4.30 -11.60
N GLN A 52 -26.40 4.35 -12.23
CA GLN A 52 -27.26 3.19 -12.47
C GLN A 52 -27.55 2.38 -11.19
N LEU A 53 -27.78 3.09 -10.07
CA LEU A 53 -28.12 2.48 -8.78
C LEU A 53 -29.39 1.66 -8.89
N LEU A 54 -29.30 0.36 -8.63
CA LEU A 54 -30.43 -0.57 -8.63
C LEU A 54 -30.87 -0.83 -7.19
N ALA A 55 -32.00 -0.25 -6.79
CA ALA A 55 -32.54 -0.42 -5.45
C ALA A 55 -33.05 -1.86 -5.24
N ILE A 56 -32.52 -2.54 -4.22
CA ILE A 56 -33.01 -3.85 -3.75
C ILE A 56 -34.04 -3.65 -2.63
N THR A 57 -33.73 -2.74 -1.71
CA THR A 57 -34.59 -2.34 -0.57
C THR A 57 -34.42 -0.84 -0.33
N ASP A 58 -35.20 -0.25 0.58
CA ASP A 58 -35.15 1.19 0.90
C ASP A 58 -33.76 1.72 1.27
N HIS A 59 -32.86 0.85 1.75
CA HIS A 59 -31.50 1.22 2.14
C HIS A 59 -30.43 0.42 1.39
N ARG A 60 -30.78 -0.54 0.53
CA ARG A 60 -29.79 -1.38 -0.16
C ARG A 60 -29.82 -1.17 -1.65
N TYR A 61 -28.66 -0.90 -2.22
CA TYR A 61 -28.47 -0.63 -3.63
C TYR A 61 -27.39 -1.53 -4.22
N ILE A 62 -27.55 -1.91 -5.48
CA ILE A 62 -26.48 -2.49 -6.29
C ILE A 62 -25.97 -1.42 -7.24
N ILE A 63 -24.66 -1.28 -7.31
CA ILE A 63 -23.98 -0.41 -8.28
C ILE A 63 -22.98 -1.22 -9.09
N ARG A 64 -22.77 -0.85 -10.36
CA ARG A 64 -21.72 -1.44 -11.19
C ARG A 64 -20.44 -0.62 -11.01
N HIS A 65 -19.35 -1.30 -10.63
CA HIS A 65 -18.02 -0.70 -10.60
C HIS A 65 -17.59 -0.33 -12.03
N GLU A 66 -17.06 0.88 -12.22
CA GLU A 66 -16.80 1.42 -13.56
C GLU A 66 -15.76 0.61 -14.31
N SER A 67 -14.60 0.35 -13.70
CA SER A 67 -13.45 -0.26 -14.39
C SER A 67 -13.48 -1.78 -14.43
N SER A 68 -14.02 -2.44 -13.40
CA SER A 68 -14.09 -3.92 -13.33
C SER A 68 -15.42 -4.48 -13.82
N HIS A 69 -16.45 -3.63 -13.92
CA HIS A 69 -17.83 -4.03 -14.19
C HIS A 69 -18.44 -5.01 -13.18
N SER A 70 -17.80 -5.22 -12.02
CA SER A 70 -18.37 -6.01 -10.93
C SER A 70 -19.53 -5.27 -10.28
N GLN A 71 -20.49 -6.01 -9.75
CA GLN A 71 -21.56 -5.44 -8.95
C GLN A 71 -21.10 -5.28 -7.50
N ILE A 72 -21.41 -4.14 -6.89
CA ILE A 72 -21.13 -3.81 -5.50
C ILE A 72 -22.46 -3.57 -4.80
N ASN A 73 -22.68 -4.27 -3.70
CA ASN A 73 -23.83 -4.05 -2.84
C ASN A 73 -23.49 -2.95 -1.82
N LEU A 74 -24.34 -1.95 -1.71
CA LEU A 74 -24.19 -0.83 -0.81
C LEU A 74 -25.38 -0.76 0.13
N ASP A 75 -25.10 -0.47 1.39
CA ASP A 75 -26.09 0.01 2.35
C ASP A 75 -25.98 1.54 2.36
N VAL A 76 -27.10 2.22 2.21
CA VAL A 76 -27.16 3.66 1.94
C VAL A 76 -28.15 4.28 2.90
N CYS A 77 -27.65 5.19 3.73
CA CYS A 77 -28.47 6.04 4.58
C CYS A 77 -28.50 7.46 4.06
N ILE A 78 -29.71 7.96 3.80
CA ILE A 78 -29.96 9.28 3.21
C ILE A 78 -30.46 10.20 4.31
N HIS A 79 -29.75 11.32 4.52
CA HIS A 79 -30.13 12.36 5.47
C HIS A 79 -30.30 13.69 4.74
N LEU A 80 -31.37 14.42 5.03
CA LEU A 80 -31.53 15.78 4.54
C LEU A 80 -30.90 16.74 5.56
N ASP A 81 -29.94 17.55 5.11
CA ASP A 81 -29.40 18.66 5.87
C ASP A 81 -30.26 19.92 5.57
N PRO A 82 -31.09 20.39 6.52
CA PRO A 82 -31.98 21.51 6.29
C PRO A 82 -31.25 22.86 6.20
N GLU A 83 -30.06 22.98 6.80
CA GLU A 83 -29.29 24.23 6.80
C GLU A 83 -28.63 24.46 5.45
N LEU A 84 -28.06 23.40 4.89
CA LEU A 84 -27.40 23.43 3.59
C LEU A 84 -28.36 23.18 2.42
N GLY A 85 -29.53 22.60 2.68
CA GLY A 85 -30.50 22.21 1.65
C GLY A 85 -29.99 21.11 0.73
N VAL A 86 -29.16 20.20 1.27
CA VAL A 86 -28.54 19.08 0.53
C VAL A 86 -28.89 17.74 1.16
N GLU A 87 -28.81 16.68 0.38
CA GLU A 87 -28.92 15.31 0.86
C GLU A 87 -27.52 14.73 1.08
N LEU A 88 -27.29 14.21 2.28
CA LEU A 88 -26.10 13.47 2.67
C LEU A 88 -26.38 11.97 2.52
N TRP A 89 -25.75 11.35 1.54
CA TRP A 89 -25.87 9.92 1.27
C TRP A 89 -24.63 9.24 1.85
N ALA A 90 -24.76 8.72 3.07
CA ALA A 90 -23.76 7.87 3.70
C ALA A 90 -23.87 6.47 3.09
N MET A 91 -22.76 5.94 2.58
CA MET A 91 -22.71 4.67 1.88
C MET A 91 -21.67 3.77 2.54
N GLU A 92 -22.08 2.54 2.81
CA GLU A 92 -21.20 1.49 3.30
C GLU A 92 -21.30 0.30 2.34
N PRO A 93 -20.19 -0.20 1.78
CA PRO A 93 -20.24 -1.44 1.03
C PRO A 93 -20.73 -2.55 1.96
N ILE A 94 -21.84 -3.18 1.57
CA ILE A 94 -22.26 -4.44 2.17
C ILE A 94 -21.24 -5.44 1.67
N SER A 95 -20.21 -5.64 2.48
CA SER A 95 -19.20 -6.65 2.24
C SER A 95 -19.89 -8.02 2.25
N TYR A 96 -20.36 -8.45 1.09
CA TYR A 96 -20.38 -9.86 0.79
C TYR A 96 -18.94 -10.18 0.44
N GLU A 97 -18.23 -10.77 1.40
CA GLU A 97 -17.13 -11.64 1.02
C GLU A 97 -15.96 -10.94 0.29
N LEU A 98 -15.83 -9.60 0.30
CA LEU A 98 -14.60 -8.95 -0.19
C LEU A 98 -13.42 -9.13 0.78
N PHE A 99 -13.70 -9.52 2.02
CA PHE A 99 -12.72 -10.18 2.90
C PHE A 99 -12.56 -11.68 2.62
N ASP A 100 -13.56 -12.37 2.03
CA ASP A 100 -13.39 -13.76 1.55
C ASP A 100 -12.71 -13.83 0.16
N LEU A 101 -12.65 -12.74 -0.60
CA LEU A 101 -11.85 -12.66 -1.82
C LEU A 101 -10.36 -12.50 -1.49
N VAL A 102 -10.01 -12.12 -0.26
CA VAL A 102 -8.73 -12.50 0.36
C VAL A 102 -8.86 -13.96 0.81
N SER A 103 -9.18 -14.86 -0.12
CA SER A 103 -9.38 -16.30 0.06
C SER A 103 -10.35 -16.72 1.18
N PRO A 104 -11.37 -17.55 0.92
CA PRO A 104 -12.13 -18.25 1.97
C PRO A 104 -11.26 -19.25 2.79
N HIS A 105 -9.93 -19.19 2.65
CA HIS A 105 -8.90 -19.93 3.36
C HIS A 105 -7.79 -19.03 3.92
N ALA A 106 -7.91 -17.70 3.83
CA ALA A 106 -6.96 -16.88 4.54
C ALA A 106 -7.35 -16.96 6.02
N ASN A 107 -6.75 -17.93 6.70
CA ASN A 107 -6.81 -18.15 8.14
C ASN A 107 -6.27 -16.91 8.85
N HIS A 108 -7.00 -15.82 8.85
CA HIS A 108 -6.62 -14.61 9.52
C HIS A 108 -7.81 -14.01 10.22
N THR A 109 -7.56 -13.53 11.42
CA THR A 109 -8.55 -12.83 12.20
C THR A 109 -8.06 -11.40 12.39
N VAL A 110 -8.91 -10.45 12.03
CA VAL A 110 -8.67 -9.04 12.33
C VAL A 110 -9.29 -8.74 13.68
N VAL A 111 -8.47 -8.27 14.61
CA VAL A 111 -8.86 -7.81 15.94
C VAL A 111 -8.61 -6.32 16.03
N ARG A 112 -9.55 -5.57 16.60
CA ARG A 112 -9.36 -4.16 16.93
C ARG A 112 -9.31 -4.01 18.44
N LEU A 113 -8.39 -3.17 18.90
CA LEU A 113 -8.22 -2.86 20.31
C LEU A 113 -8.73 -1.47 20.64
N ASP A 114 -9.32 -1.35 21.82
CA ASP A 114 -9.61 -0.07 22.46
C ASP A 114 -8.36 0.56 23.11
N ALA A 115 -8.57 1.69 23.80
CA ALA A 115 -7.52 2.43 24.50
C ALA A 115 -6.88 1.63 25.65
N HIS A 116 -7.61 0.66 26.22
CA HIS A 116 -7.15 -0.23 27.30
C HIS A 116 -6.58 -1.54 26.77
N ARG A 117 -6.36 -1.67 25.46
CA ARG A 117 -5.89 -2.89 24.79
C ARG A 117 -6.85 -4.07 24.95
N CYS A 118 -8.12 -3.80 25.18
CA CYS A 118 -9.20 -4.78 25.17
C CYS A 118 -9.75 -4.92 23.75
N ILE A 119 -10.18 -6.12 23.40
CA ILE A 119 -10.71 -6.45 22.08
C ILE A 119 -12.10 -5.80 21.95
N ASP A 120 -12.24 -4.74 21.15
CA ASP A 120 -13.53 -4.05 20.91
C ASP A 120 -14.23 -4.54 19.65
N TYR A 121 -13.50 -5.24 18.77
CA TYR A 121 -14.02 -5.84 17.55
C TYR A 121 -13.13 -7.01 17.11
N THR A 122 -13.73 -8.03 16.51
CA THR A 122 -13.02 -9.13 15.85
C THR A 122 -13.81 -9.60 14.63
N THR A 123 -13.12 -9.98 13.55
CA THR A 123 -13.74 -10.77 12.47
C THR A 123 -14.00 -12.18 12.95
N SER A 124 -14.93 -12.91 12.33
CA SER A 124 -15.37 -14.24 12.77
C SER A 124 -14.18 -15.16 13.11
N THR A 125 -14.27 -15.81 14.27
CA THR A 125 -13.16 -16.53 14.92
C THR A 125 -13.32 -18.04 14.94
N ASP A 126 -14.39 -18.56 14.33
CA ASP A 126 -14.81 -19.95 14.46
C ASP A 126 -13.68 -20.92 14.09
N ASP A 127 -12.87 -20.59 13.08
CA ASP A 127 -11.80 -21.48 12.60
C ASP A 127 -10.45 -21.30 13.32
N LEU A 128 -10.02 -20.05 13.58
CA LEU A 128 -8.66 -19.82 14.09
C LEU A 128 -8.54 -20.03 15.59
N PHE A 129 -9.56 -19.62 16.33
CA PHE A 129 -9.47 -19.58 17.78
C PHE A 129 -10.37 -20.58 18.47
N ALA A 130 -11.32 -21.24 17.80
CA ALA A 130 -12.27 -22.15 18.45
C ALA A 130 -12.94 -21.54 19.70
N MET A 131 -13.00 -20.21 19.77
CA MET A 131 -13.68 -19.45 20.81
C MET A 131 -14.74 -18.58 20.16
N PRO A 132 -15.93 -18.50 20.78
CA PRO A 132 -16.97 -17.63 20.28
C PRO A 132 -16.61 -16.15 20.51
N THR A 133 -17.07 -15.29 19.61
CA THR A 133 -16.77 -13.85 19.58
C THR A 133 -17.10 -13.15 20.90
N ASP A 134 -18.17 -13.55 21.59
CA ASP A 134 -18.60 -13.01 22.88
C ASP A 134 -17.59 -13.23 24.01
N GLN A 135 -16.78 -14.28 23.93
CA GLN A 135 -15.70 -14.54 24.89
C GLN A 135 -14.43 -13.73 24.61
N LEU A 136 -14.26 -13.26 23.37
CA LEU A 136 -13.14 -12.41 22.97
C LEU A 136 -13.39 -10.95 23.31
N LEU A 137 -14.58 -10.45 22.98
CA LEU A 137 -14.92 -9.04 23.12
C LEU A 137 -14.86 -8.56 24.58
N GLY A 138 -14.29 -7.38 24.79
CA GLY A 138 -14.09 -6.75 26.08
C GLY A 138 -12.95 -7.33 26.93
N ARG A 139 -12.30 -8.42 26.49
CA ARG A 139 -11.15 -8.98 27.21
C ARG A 139 -9.83 -8.34 26.77
N PRO A 140 -8.86 -8.16 27.68
CA PRO A 140 -7.55 -7.65 27.34
C PRO A 140 -6.82 -8.62 26.42
N LEU A 141 -6.17 -8.13 25.36
CA LEU A 141 -5.44 -9.00 24.42
C LEU A 141 -4.40 -9.90 25.14
N LEU A 142 -3.75 -9.36 26.18
CA LEU A 142 -2.77 -10.06 26.99
C LEU A 142 -3.32 -11.33 27.67
N SER A 143 -4.62 -11.43 27.95
CA SER A 143 -5.18 -12.64 28.58
C SER A 143 -5.15 -13.87 27.67
N PHE A 144 -4.99 -13.66 26.37
CA PHE A 144 -4.90 -14.74 25.38
C PHE A 144 -3.46 -15.09 25.02
N ILE A 145 -2.47 -14.35 25.51
CA ILE A 145 -1.06 -14.55 25.17
C ILE A 145 -0.36 -15.33 26.28
N HIS A 146 0.46 -16.31 25.89
CA HIS A 146 1.26 -17.10 26.82
C HIS A 146 2.10 -16.18 27.73
N PRO A 147 2.19 -16.44 29.05
CA PRO A 147 2.87 -15.56 30.01
C PRO A 147 4.31 -15.16 29.61
N GLU A 148 5.09 -16.10 29.11
CA GLU A 148 6.47 -15.85 28.65
C GLU A 148 6.57 -14.93 27.42
N ASP A 149 5.50 -14.83 26.62
CA ASP A 149 5.46 -14.02 25.40
C ASP A 149 4.88 -12.61 25.66
N GLN A 150 4.28 -12.39 26.84
CA GLN A 150 3.69 -11.10 27.22
C GLN A 150 4.70 -9.93 27.21
N PRO A 151 5.94 -10.07 27.74
CA PRO A 151 6.93 -8.99 27.69
C PRO A 151 7.21 -8.54 26.25
N ARG A 152 7.30 -9.49 25.30
CA ARG A 152 7.53 -9.20 23.89
C ARG A 152 6.38 -8.42 23.25
N LEU A 153 5.14 -8.71 23.62
CA LEU A 153 3.98 -7.95 23.15
C LEU A 153 3.98 -6.52 23.71
N VAL A 154 4.29 -6.35 25.00
CA VAL A 154 4.40 -5.04 25.65
C VAL A 154 5.53 -4.21 25.04
N ASP A 155 6.68 -4.81 24.80
CA ASP A 155 7.80 -4.16 24.09
C ASP A 155 7.39 -3.77 22.67
N GLY A 156 6.61 -4.62 21.99
CA GLY A 156 6.03 -4.29 20.69
C GLY A 156 5.16 -3.04 20.75
N TRP A 157 4.25 -2.95 21.72
CA TRP A 157 3.41 -1.77 21.91
C TRP A 157 4.20 -0.49 22.18
N ASN A 158 5.23 -0.57 23.03
CA ASN A 158 6.07 0.58 23.38
C ASN A 158 6.90 1.03 22.18
N ASN A 159 7.50 0.09 21.43
CA ASN A 159 8.31 0.40 20.27
C ASN A 159 7.48 0.92 19.09
N HIS A 160 6.21 0.50 18.97
CA HIS A 160 5.33 0.96 17.91
C HIS A 160 5.04 2.47 17.98
N GLN A 161 5.20 3.11 19.15
CA GLN A 161 5.03 4.56 19.29
C GLN A 161 6.12 5.36 18.56
N LEU A 162 7.23 4.73 18.17
CA LEU A 162 8.39 5.37 17.52
C LEU A 162 8.25 5.51 15.99
N GLY A 163 7.04 5.38 15.43
CA GLY A 163 6.76 5.70 14.03
C GLY A 163 6.91 4.56 13.03
N SER A 164 7.03 3.31 13.49
CA SER A 164 6.88 2.15 12.59
C SER A 164 5.44 2.04 12.11
N THR A 165 5.22 1.86 10.80
CA THR A 165 3.89 1.69 10.22
C THR A 165 3.25 0.34 10.58
N TYR A 166 4.07 -0.69 10.81
CA TYR A 166 3.64 -2.00 11.27
C TYR A 166 4.74 -2.75 12.01
N GLN A 167 4.35 -3.72 12.84
CA GLN A 167 5.27 -4.66 13.50
C GLN A 167 4.69 -6.07 13.47
N ILE A 168 5.52 -7.09 13.28
CA ILE A 168 5.12 -8.50 13.28
C ILE A 168 5.74 -9.20 14.49
N LEU A 169 4.91 -9.85 15.29
CA LEU A 169 5.31 -10.63 16.46
C LEU A 169 4.87 -12.08 16.29
N HIS A 170 5.71 -13.03 16.69
CA HIS A 170 5.33 -14.44 16.77
C HIS A 170 5.13 -14.78 18.25
N LEU A 171 3.91 -15.15 18.62
CA LEU A 171 3.49 -15.35 20.00
C LEU A 171 2.64 -16.62 20.11
N ARG A 172 2.56 -17.19 21.30
CA ARG A 172 1.66 -18.28 21.62
C ARG A 172 0.30 -17.72 22.08
N TRP A 173 -0.75 -18.08 21.37
CA TRP A 173 -2.15 -17.73 21.63
C TRP A 173 -2.91 -18.88 22.29
N GLN A 174 -3.73 -18.59 23.29
CA GLN A 174 -4.59 -19.56 23.95
C GLN A 174 -5.89 -19.76 23.13
N SER A 175 -6.02 -20.90 22.46
CA SER A 175 -7.20 -21.20 21.62
C SER A 175 -8.39 -21.72 22.43
N HIS A 176 -8.19 -22.30 23.59
CA HIS A 176 -9.32 -22.81 24.38
C HIS A 176 -9.01 -22.70 25.87
N PRO A 177 -10.02 -22.55 26.74
CA PRO A 177 -9.83 -22.64 28.18
C PRO A 177 -9.18 -23.96 28.64
N SER A 178 -9.14 -24.99 27.78
CA SER A 178 -8.41 -26.24 28.02
C SER A 178 -6.88 -26.15 27.88
N SER A 179 -6.31 -24.94 27.86
CA SER A 179 -4.86 -24.62 28.02
C SER A 179 -3.92 -24.93 26.84
N ALA A 180 -4.43 -25.35 25.68
CA ALA A 180 -3.57 -25.50 24.51
C ALA A 180 -3.19 -24.12 23.94
N TYR A 181 -1.88 -23.88 23.84
CA TYR A 181 -1.33 -22.71 23.16
C TYR A 181 -0.94 -23.06 21.73
N GLN A 182 -1.30 -22.19 20.80
CA GLN A 182 -0.94 -22.29 19.40
C GLN A 182 -0.10 -21.10 18.96
N TRP A 183 0.86 -21.32 18.08
CA TRP A 183 1.67 -20.23 17.53
C TRP A 183 0.82 -19.38 16.58
N VAL A 184 0.88 -18.07 16.77
CA VAL A 184 0.27 -17.07 15.90
C VAL A 184 1.30 -16.02 15.50
N SER A 185 1.15 -15.51 14.28
CA SER A 185 1.79 -14.28 13.81
C SER A 185 0.81 -13.15 14.00
N LEU A 186 1.21 -12.16 14.79
CA LEU A 186 0.46 -10.99 15.17
C LEU A 186 1.09 -9.79 14.45
N THR A 187 0.39 -9.29 13.43
CA THR A 187 0.77 -8.07 12.73
C THR A 187 0.02 -6.89 13.32
N MET A 188 0.74 -6.01 13.99
CA MET A 188 0.25 -4.76 14.56
C MET A 188 0.31 -3.67 13.49
N THR A 189 -0.80 -2.99 13.26
CA THR A 189 -0.82 -1.77 12.45
C THR A 189 -1.45 -0.64 13.27
N THR A 190 -0.75 0.49 13.36
CA THR A 190 -1.40 1.73 13.76
C THR A 190 -1.78 2.46 12.49
N HIS A 191 -3.07 2.48 12.17
CA HIS A 191 -3.53 3.49 11.25
C HIS A 191 -3.54 4.81 12.00
N PRO A 192 -2.74 5.82 11.60
CA PRO A 192 -2.97 7.16 12.07
C PRO A 192 -4.43 7.46 11.69
N ARG A 193 -5.27 7.70 12.70
CA ARG A 193 -6.67 8.06 12.47
C ARG A 193 -6.61 9.23 11.52
N ARG A 194 -7.02 9.02 10.26
CA ARG A 194 -7.17 10.14 9.33
C ARG A 194 -8.14 11.07 10.02
N GLN A 195 -7.65 12.21 10.48
CA GLN A 195 -8.49 13.26 10.99
C GLN A 195 -9.35 13.67 9.80
N SER A 196 -10.57 13.16 9.76
CA SER A 196 -11.58 13.68 8.85
C SER A 196 -11.74 15.15 9.19
N TYR A 197 -11.60 16.00 8.16
CA TYR A 197 -11.43 17.46 8.24
C TYR A 197 -12.56 18.24 8.98
N GLY A 198 -13.53 17.58 9.61
CA GLY A 198 -14.68 18.21 10.27
C GLY A 198 -14.77 18.03 11.79
N ALA A 199 -13.89 17.26 12.44
CA ALA A 199 -14.03 16.94 13.87
C ALA A 199 -13.31 17.92 14.82
N GLN A 200 -12.70 19.00 14.33
CA GLN A 200 -11.81 19.85 15.13
C GLN A 200 -12.52 20.78 16.14
N LEU A 201 -13.85 20.90 16.14
CA LEU A 201 -14.42 22.06 16.82
C LEU A 201 -14.70 21.92 18.33
N HIS A 202 -14.95 20.73 18.93
CA HIS A 202 -15.46 20.76 20.33
C HIS A 202 -15.14 19.64 21.33
N THR A 203 -14.33 18.63 21.01
CA THR A 203 -13.91 17.66 22.04
C THR A 203 -12.43 17.80 22.34
N HIS A 204 -12.17 18.39 23.50
CA HIS A 204 -10.87 18.47 24.16
C HIS A 204 -10.08 17.16 23.95
N ASP A 205 -8.86 17.29 23.44
CA ASP A 205 -7.93 16.21 23.13
C ASP A 205 -7.82 15.20 24.27
N ASP A 206 -8.54 14.08 24.18
CA ASP A 206 -8.17 12.89 24.94
C ASP A 206 -7.19 12.09 24.07
N PRO A 207 -5.87 12.21 24.29
CA PRO A 207 -4.87 11.47 23.52
C PRO A 207 -5.07 9.95 23.61
N LEU A 208 -5.82 9.47 24.60
CA LEU A 208 -6.15 8.06 24.76
C LEU A 208 -7.23 7.57 23.78
N GLN A 209 -8.09 8.45 23.26
CA GLN A 209 -9.09 8.08 22.25
C GLN A 209 -8.56 8.08 20.82
N ALA A 210 -7.34 8.56 20.59
CA ALA A 210 -6.87 8.92 19.25
C ALA A 210 -6.42 7.72 18.39
N SER A 211 -6.02 6.58 18.98
CA SER A 211 -5.49 5.46 18.20
C SER A 211 -6.17 4.14 18.55
N LYS A 212 -7.25 3.81 17.84
CA LYS A 212 -7.69 2.41 17.76
C LYS A 212 -6.61 1.63 17.02
N GLN A 213 -6.12 0.55 17.63
CA GLN A 213 -5.09 -0.29 17.02
C GLN A 213 -5.76 -1.45 16.29
N LEU A 214 -5.34 -1.70 15.06
CA LEU A 214 -5.80 -2.84 14.29
C LEU A 214 -4.70 -3.90 14.32
N ILE A 215 -5.10 -5.14 14.59
CA ILE A 215 -4.22 -6.29 14.75
C ILE A 215 -4.72 -7.36 13.81
N LEU A 216 -3.79 -7.93 13.05
CA LEU A 216 -4.05 -9.04 12.17
C LEU A 216 -3.37 -10.28 12.74
N LEU A 217 -4.17 -11.25 13.15
CA LEU A 217 -3.73 -12.53 13.69
C LEU A 217 -3.75 -13.58 12.57
N ARG A 218 -2.70 -14.37 12.47
CA ARG A 218 -2.58 -15.50 11.52
C ARG A 218 -2.00 -16.70 12.26
N PRO A 219 -2.40 -17.95 11.98
CA PRO A 219 -1.70 -19.11 12.51
C PRO A 219 -0.27 -19.09 12.00
N ALA A 220 0.67 -19.41 12.88
CA ALA A 220 2.08 -19.53 12.58
C ALA A 220 2.57 -20.94 12.90
N ILE A 221 3.62 -21.35 12.19
CA ILE A 221 4.37 -22.54 12.55
C ILE A 221 5.33 -22.14 13.67
N ASP A 222 5.52 -23.02 14.66
CA ASP A 222 6.50 -22.86 15.72
C ASP A 222 7.88 -22.53 15.11
N PRO A 223 8.45 -21.34 15.38
CA PRO A 223 9.74 -20.94 14.81
C PRO A 223 10.91 -21.77 15.34
N CYS A 224 10.74 -22.41 16.51
CA CYS A 224 11.76 -23.24 17.14
C CYS A 224 11.60 -24.72 16.79
N ARG A 225 10.51 -25.13 16.14
CA ARG A 225 10.37 -26.51 15.68
C ARG A 225 11.40 -26.74 14.57
N PRO A 226 12.41 -27.61 14.78
CA PRO A 226 13.36 -27.95 13.72
C PRO A 226 12.53 -28.42 12.54
N ALA A 227 12.82 -27.89 11.34
CA ALA A 227 12.11 -28.24 10.13
C ALA A 227 12.00 -29.77 10.10
N SER A 228 10.78 -30.29 10.25
CA SER A 228 10.54 -31.72 10.13
C SER A 228 11.21 -32.15 8.84
N PRO A 229 11.99 -33.26 8.82
CA PRO A 229 12.71 -33.68 7.64
C PRO A 229 11.76 -33.59 6.47
N THR A 230 12.10 -32.75 5.48
CA THR A 230 11.22 -32.44 4.35
C THR A 230 10.64 -33.76 3.88
N PRO A 231 9.31 -33.96 3.96
CA PRO A 231 8.72 -35.20 3.54
C PRO A 231 9.24 -35.46 2.13
N SER A 232 9.78 -36.66 1.89
CA SER A 232 10.20 -37.08 0.56
C SER A 232 9.14 -36.59 -0.45
N PRO A 233 9.52 -36.08 -1.64
CA PRO A 233 8.56 -35.58 -2.62
C PRO A 233 7.43 -36.60 -2.90
N ALA A 234 7.68 -37.90 -2.73
CA ALA A 234 6.66 -38.95 -2.78
C ALA A 234 5.58 -38.83 -1.68
N VAL A 235 5.96 -38.46 -0.45
CA VAL A 235 5.05 -38.27 0.70
C VAL A 235 4.30 -36.94 0.61
N ALA A 236 4.92 -35.88 0.07
CA ALA A 236 4.23 -34.60 -0.16
C ALA A 236 3.14 -34.74 -1.24
N VAL A 237 3.41 -35.46 -2.33
CA VAL A 237 2.43 -35.80 -3.35
C VAL A 237 1.34 -36.71 -2.78
N ALA A 238 1.69 -37.71 -1.95
CA ALA A 238 0.71 -38.57 -1.29
C ALA A 238 -0.17 -37.80 -0.28
N ALA A 239 0.36 -36.82 0.45
CA ALA A 239 -0.39 -35.98 1.40
C ALA A 239 -1.34 -35.00 0.70
N LEU A 240 -0.92 -34.41 -0.42
CA LEU A 240 -1.80 -33.59 -1.27
C LEU A 240 -2.91 -34.43 -1.91
N MET A 241 -2.60 -35.65 -2.35
CA MET A 241 -3.59 -36.58 -2.90
C MET A 241 -4.56 -37.10 -1.84
N THR A 242 -4.09 -37.41 -0.63
CA THR A 242 -4.95 -37.95 0.46
C THR A 242 -5.89 -36.91 1.07
N LYS A 243 -5.50 -35.62 1.09
CA LYS A 243 -6.40 -34.54 1.53
C LYS A 243 -7.50 -34.21 0.50
N TRP A 244 -7.39 -34.73 -0.72
CA TRP A 244 -8.38 -34.60 -1.80
C TRP A 244 -9.27 -35.84 -1.99
N THR A 245 -8.99 -36.96 -1.32
CA THR A 245 -9.68 -38.25 -1.54
C THR A 245 -10.86 -38.52 -0.62
N SER A 246 -11.60 -37.51 -0.14
CA SER A 246 -12.92 -37.82 0.44
C SER A 246 -13.97 -36.70 0.39
N PRO A 247 -14.56 -36.38 -0.79
CA PRO A 247 -16.01 -36.49 -0.87
C PRO A 247 -16.40 -37.98 -0.86
N PRO A 248 -17.57 -38.37 -0.34
CA PRO A 248 -18.03 -39.75 -0.46
C PRO A 248 -18.14 -40.09 -1.94
N MET A 249 -17.15 -40.84 -2.46
CA MET A 249 -17.14 -41.36 -3.82
C MET A 249 -18.29 -42.36 -3.96
N LYS A 250 -19.47 -41.85 -4.31
CA LYS A 250 -20.37 -42.63 -5.14
C LYS A 250 -19.63 -42.86 -6.47
N PRO A 251 -19.65 -44.07 -7.03
CA PRO A 251 -18.97 -44.37 -8.29
C PRO A 251 -19.69 -43.63 -9.42
N TYR A 252 -19.35 -42.37 -9.64
CA TYR A 252 -19.76 -41.62 -10.81
C TYR A 252 -18.90 -42.12 -11.99
N GLY A 253 -19.57 -42.49 -13.08
CA GLY A 253 -18.95 -43.12 -14.24
C GLY A 253 -17.86 -42.27 -14.93
N PRO A 254 -17.28 -42.77 -16.04
CA PRO A 254 -16.11 -42.19 -16.72
C PRO A 254 -16.25 -40.71 -17.15
N LEU A 255 -17.48 -40.17 -17.19
CA LEU A 255 -17.76 -38.77 -17.46
C LEU A 255 -17.23 -37.81 -16.36
N TRP A 256 -17.16 -38.25 -15.10
CA TRP A 256 -16.71 -37.39 -14.00
C TRP A 256 -15.23 -37.04 -14.08
N LEU A 257 -14.39 -38.01 -14.50
CA LEU A 257 -12.95 -37.79 -14.66
C LEU A 257 -12.68 -36.74 -15.74
N GLY A 258 -13.44 -36.77 -16.85
CA GLY A 258 -13.34 -35.77 -17.91
C GLY A 258 -13.71 -34.37 -17.43
N GLN A 259 -14.78 -34.24 -16.63
CA GLN A 259 -15.22 -32.96 -16.06
C GLN A 259 -14.19 -32.40 -15.07
N TRP A 260 -13.58 -33.26 -14.24
CA TRP A 260 -12.54 -32.85 -13.31
C TRP A 260 -11.28 -32.36 -14.03
N ILE A 261 -10.79 -33.10 -15.04
CA ILE A 261 -9.62 -32.69 -15.84
C ILE A 261 -9.89 -31.35 -16.53
N LEU A 262 -11.07 -31.19 -17.15
CA LEU A 262 -11.44 -29.93 -17.79
C LEU A 262 -11.48 -28.77 -16.80
N SER A 263 -12.04 -28.99 -15.60
CA SER A 263 -12.07 -27.99 -14.54
C SER A 263 -10.67 -27.55 -14.11
N VAL A 264 -9.74 -28.49 -13.93
CA VAL A 264 -8.34 -28.18 -13.57
C VAL A 264 -7.64 -27.39 -14.68
N ILE A 265 -7.85 -27.74 -15.96
CA ILE A 265 -7.27 -27.02 -17.10
C ILE A 265 -7.80 -25.58 -17.16
N VAL A 266 -9.12 -25.41 -17.04
CA VAL A 266 -9.76 -24.08 -17.09
C VAL A 266 -9.29 -23.21 -15.91
N GLN A 267 -9.25 -23.76 -14.69
CA GLN A 267 -8.79 -23.05 -13.49
C GLN A 267 -7.32 -22.60 -13.63
N SER A 268 -6.47 -23.47 -14.17
CA SER A 268 -5.05 -23.19 -14.41
C SER A 268 -4.86 -22.11 -15.47
N TRP A 269 -5.61 -22.18 -16.58
CA TRP A 269 -5.62 -21.16 -17.63
C TRP A 269 -6.04 -19.80 -17.08
N LEU A 270 -7.13 -19.74 -16.31
CA LEU A 270 -7.63 -18.50 -15.70
C LEU A 270 -6.58 -17.86 -14.77
N SER A 271 -5.89 -18.69 -13.98
CA SER A 271 -4.83 -18.24 -13.06
C SER A 271 -3.60 -17.70 -13.81
N ILE A 272 -3.19 -18.35 -14.90
CA ILE A 272 -2.10 -17.87 -15.77
C ILE A 272 -2.49 -16.55 -16.42
N TRP A 273 -3.73 -16.43 -16.90
CA TRP A 273 -4.22 -15.20 -17.51
C TRP A 273 -4.25 -14.03 -16.53
N GLN A 274 -4.74 -14.26 -15.30
CA GLN A 274 -4.76 -13.25 -14.24
C GLN A 274 -3.35 -12.78 -13.87
N THR A 275 -2.37 -13.69 -13.75
CA THR A 275 -0.99 -13.32 -13.43
C THR A 275 -0.31 -12.54 -14.55
N LEU A 276 -0.55 -12.89 -15.82
CA LEU A 276 -0.07 -12.11 -16.97
C LEU A 276 -0.67 -10.71 -17.01
N TYR A 277 -1.99 -10.60 -16.79
CA TYR A 277 -2.69 -9.32 -16.78
C TYR A 277 -2.21 -8.43 -15.62
N GLN A 278 -2.00 -9.00 -14.45
CA GLN A 278 -1.45 -8.28 -13.30
C GLN A 278 -0.01 -7.81 -13.57
N GLY A 279 0.82 -8.65 -14.22
CA GLY A 279 2.16 -8.27 -14.67
C GLY A 279 2.16 -7.11 -15.67
N GLN A 280 1.23 -7.11 -16.63
CA GLN A 280 1.06 -6.01 -17.58
C GLN A 280 0.66 -4.72 -16.87
N ARG A 281 -0.27 -4.78 -15.91
CA ARG A 281 -0.69 -3.61 -15.13
C ARG A 281 0.48 -3.02 -14.33
N TYR A 282 1.28 -3.84 -13.66
CA TYR A 282 2.47 -3.38 -12.95
C TYR A 282 3.49 -2.75 -13.89
N LEU A 283 3.67 -3.29 -15.09
CA LEU A 283 4.58 -2.71 -16.08
C LEU A 283 4.11 -1.32 -16.54
N VAL A 284 2.81 -1.15 -16.79
CA VAL A 284 2.22 0.14 -17.17
C VAL A 284 2.32 1.16 -16.04
N GLU A 285 2.00 0.77 -14.80
CA GLU A 285 2.15 1.63 -13.61
C GLU A 285 3.62 2.03 -13.39
N PHE A 286 4.56 1.10 -13.56
CA PHE A 286 6.00 1.38 -13.49
C PHE A 286 6.45 2.36 -14.59
N LEU A 287 6.02 2.14 -15.84
CA LEU A 287 6.35 3.03 -16.96
C LEU A 287 5.74 4.43 -16.77
N ALA A 288 4.53 4.52 -16.22
CA ALA A 288 3.90 5.80 -15.89
C ALA A 288 4.69 6.55 -14.81
N HIS A 289 5.10 5.88 -13.73
CA HIS A 289 5.94 6.50 -12.70
C HIS A 289 7.32 6.91 -13.22
N LEU A 290 7.93 6.09 -14.08
CA LEU A 290 9.18 6.41 -14.73
C LEU A 290 9.04 7.66 -15.63
N LEU A 291 7.95 7.74 -16.41
CA LEU A 291 7.67 8.86 -17.29
C LEU A 291 7.42 10.16 -16.50
N ILE A 292 6.62 10.10 -15.43
CA ILE A 292 6.39 11.26 -14.53
C ILE A 292 7.72 11.73 -13.95
N SER A 293 8.54 10.82 -13.42
CA SER A 293 9.85 11.16 -12.86
C SER A 293 10.78 11.79 -13.89
N LEU A 294 10.71 11.35 -15.15
CA LEU A 294 11.48 11.92 -16.26
C LEU A 294 10.97 13.31 -16.63
N LEU A 295 9.66 13.52 -16.67
CA LEU A 295 9.04 14.82 -16.98
C LEU A 295 9.33 15.85 -15.88
N ASP A 296 9.24 15.48 -14.61
CA ASP A 296 9.61 16.33 -13.48
C ASP A 296 11.10 16.72 -13.58
N PHE A 297 11.96 15.76 -13.90
CA PHE A 297 13.38 16.04 -14.15
C PHE A 297 13.60 17.00 -15.31
N LEU A 298 12.89 16.81 -16.44
CA LEU A 298 12.99 17.71 -17.59
C LEU A 298 12.46 19.11 -17.26
N ALA A 299 11.38 19.23 -16.48
CA ALA A 299 10.86 20.51 -16.00
C ALA A 299 11.90 21.24 -15.14
N ASP A 300 12.56 20.55 -14.21
CA ASP A 300 13.67 21.07 -13.41
C ASP A 300 14.87 21.51 -14.26
N CYS A 301 15.08 20.88 -15.42
CA CYS A 301 16.16 21.25 -16.36
C CYS A 301 15.80 22.43 -17.27
N ILE A 302 14.52 22.59 -17.61
CA ILE A 302 14.02 23.62 -18.55
C ILE A 302 13.83 24.96 -17.84
N ASP A 303 13.64 24.99 -16.52
CA ASP A 303 13.53 26.22 -15.74
C ASP A 303 14.74 26.49 -14.81
N PRO A 304 15.95 26.71 -15.35
CA PRO A 304 17.11 27.04 -14.52
C PRO A 304 17.07 28.47 -13.97
N ALA A 305 16.01 29.26 -14.22
CA ALA A 305 16.01 30.69 -13.94
C ALA A 305 14.60 31.31 -13.78
N ALA A 306 13.97 31.12 -12.63
CA ALA A 306 13.42 32.28 -11.94
C ALA A 306 14.55 32.84 -11.06
N PRO A 307 15.27 33.91 -11.48
CA PRO A 307 16.23 34.55 -10.61
C PRO A 307 15.44 35.16 -9.45
N ASP A 308 15.52 34.51 -8.28
CA ASP A 308 15.19 35.13 -7.02
C ASP A 308 15.96 36.45 -6.96
N THR A 309 15.18 37.53 -7.00
CA THR A 309 15.63 38.85 -6.66
C THR A 309 16.14 38.80 -5.22
N ALA A 310 17.29 39.46 -5.00
CA ALA A 310 17.94 39.74 -3.72
C ALA A 310 18.91 38.69 -3.14
N SER A 311 20.14 38.69 -3.63
CA SER A 311 21.32 39.11 -2.84
C SER A 311 22.60 39.02 -3.68
N SER A 312 22.81 40.00 -4.57
CA SER A 312 24.11 40.14 -5.23
C SER A 312 25.08 40.84 -4.28
N VAL A 313 26.02 40.06 -3.73
CA VAL A 313 27.26 40.60 -3.17
C VAL A 313 28.10 41.07 -4.35
N ARG A 314 28.11 42.39 -4.58
CA ARG A 314 29.03 43.05 -5.52
C ARG A 314 30.45 42.94 -4.97
N VAL A 315 31.26 42.05 -5.54
CA VAL A 315 32.71 42.16 -5.43
C VAL A 315 33.20 42.97 -6.62
N SER A 316 33.58 44.22 -6.36
CA SER A 316 34.17 45.12 -7.35
C SER A 316 35.65 44.80 -7.48
N PHE A 317 36.07 44.21 -8.60
CA PHE A 317 37.48 44.16 -8.98
C PHE A 317 37.79 45.33 -9.90
N ASN A 318 38.70 46.17 -9.42
CA ASN A 318 39.26 47.29 -10.16
C ASN A 318 40.55 46.84 -10.85
N ASN A 319 40.81 47.40 -12.03
CA ASN A 319 42.04 47.38 -12.84
C ASN A 319 42.25 46.30 -13.92
N GLN A 320 42.01 46.76 -15.16
CA GLN A 320 42.97 47.01 -16.25
C GLN A 320 43.65 45.84 -17.02
N LYS A 321 43.38 45.89 -18.34
CA LYS A 321 44.30 45.75 -19.50
C LYS A 321 44.84 44.35 -19.85
N GLU A 322 44.25 43.68 -20.85
CA GLU A 322 44.68 43.57 -22.26
C GLU A 322 43.93 42.43 -22.99
N PRO A 323 43.95 42.39 -24.35
CA PRO A 323 43.02 41.60 -25.15
C PRO A 323 43.59 40.26 -25.67
N ASP A 324 42.64 39.45 -26.17
CA ASP A 324 42.76 38.28 -27.04
C ASP A 324 43.25 36.95 -26.43
N LEU A 325 42.30 36.02 -26.21
CA LEU A 325 42.40 34.62 -26.66
C LEU A 325 41.06 33.87 -26.52
N HIS A 326 40.61 33.27 -27.62
CA HIS A 326 39.57 32.23 -27.78
C HIS A 326 38.61 31.93 -26.61
N ALA A 327 37.41 32.52 -26.67
CA ALA A 327 36.27 32.08 -25.88
C ALA A 327 35.68 30.79 -26.47
N THR A 328 36.19 29.63 -26.06
CA THR A 328 35.38 28.40 -26.04
C THR A 328 34.25 28.61 -25.04
N THR A 329 33.03 28.61 -25.54
CA THR A 329 31.81 28.68 -24.72
C THR A 329 31.66 27.37 -23.96
N GLU A 330 32.24 27.30 -22.77
CA GLU A 330 31.89 26.27 -21.80
C GLU A 330 30.48 26.56 -21.28
N VAL A 331 29.56 25.65 -21.58
CA VAL A 331 28.20 25.63 -21.04
C VAL A 331 28.32 25.44 -19.52
N PRO A 332 27.98 26.43 -18.70
CA PRO A 332 27.96 26.23 -17.26
C PRO A 332 26.76 25.35 -16.90
N TRP A 333 26.77 24.78 -15.69
CA TRP A 333 25.65 24.10 -15.03
C TRP A 333 25.53 22.56 -15.21
N PHE A 334 26.38 21.84 -14.47
CA PHE A 334 25.89 20.74 -13.64
C PHE A 334 26.47 20.91 -12.23
N ARG A 335 25.69 21.46 -11.30
CA ARG A 335 26.14 21.67 -9.91
C ARG A 335 26.49 20.32 -9.25
N PRO A 336 27.50 20.26 -8.35
CA PRO A 336 27.92 19.02 -7.67
C PRO A 336 26.81 18.26 -6.93
N MET A 337 25.75 18.96 -6.49
CA MET A 337 24.61 18.36 -5.79
C MET A 337 23.73 17.48 -6.69
N HIS A 338 23.53 17.86 -7.95
CA HIS A 338 22.73 17.07 -8.90
C HIS A 338 23.44 15.78 -9.32
N ARG A 339 24.78 15.79 -9.41
CA ARG A 339 25.57 14.58 -9.70
C ARG A 339 25.46 13.52 -8.61
N LYS A 340 25.42 13.93 -7.33
CA LYS A 340 25.23 12.99 -6.20
C LYS A 340 23.82 12.40 -6.18
N ARG A 341 22.79 13.20 -6.44
CA ARG A 341 21.39 12.73 -6.53
C ARG A 341 21.20 11.79 -7.72
N TRP A 342 21.77 12.12 -8.87
CA TRP A 342 21.79 11.28 -10.06
C TRP A 342 22.49 9.93 -9.83
N ALA A 343 23.71 9.95 -9.28
CA ALA A 343 24.44 8.74 -8.95
C ALA A 343 23.68 7.86 -7.93
N THR A 344 22.92 8.48 -7.03
CA THR A 344 22.07 7.75 -6.06
C THR A 344 20.86 7.13 -6.75
N ALA A 345 20.15 7.86 -7.59
CA ALA A 345 19.02 7.34 -8.36
C ALA A 345 19.44 6.18 -9.27
N VAL A 346 20.55 6.33 -10.00
CA VAL A 346 21.11 5.28 -10.87
C VAL A 346 21.51 4.03 -10.06
N ARG A 347 22.15 4.21 -8.89
CA ARG A 347 22.46 3.08 -8.00
C ARG A 347 21.22 2.39 -7.44
N THR A 348 20.18 3.14 -7.11
CA THR A 348 18.90 2.59 -6.62
C THR A 348 18.21 1.78 -7.71
N VAL A 349 18.13 2.32 -8.93
CA VAL A 349 17.56 1.61 -10.09
C VAL A 349 18.37 0.35 -10.40
N ARG A 350 19.70 0.43 -10.42
CA ARG A 350 20.58 -0.74 -10.62
C ARG A 350 20.38 -1.79 -9.53
N ARG A 351 20.27 -1.38 -8.26
CA ARG A 351 20.05 -2.30 -7.13
C ARG A 351 18.69 -2.98 -7.23
N CYS A 352 17.62 -2.25 -7.55
CA CYS A 352 16.28 -2.81 -7.76
C CYS A 352 16.23 -3.79 -8.94
N LEU A 353 16.91 -3.49 -10.05
CA LEU A 353 17.04 -4.38 -11.19
C LEU A 353 17.86 -5.63 -10.85
N GLN A 354 18.93 -5.49 -10.06
CA GLN A 354 19.77 -6.61 -9.66
C GLN A 354 19.10 -7.53 -8.62
N SER A 355 18.25 -6.98 -7.75
CA SER A 355 17.50 -7.77 -6.76
C SER A 355 16.27 -8.48 -7.33
N ASN A 356 15.82 -8.11 -8.53
CA ASN A 356 14.64 -8.68 -9.16
C ASN A 356 15.01 -9.70 -10.25
N THR A 357 14.96 -10.98 -9.88
CA THR A 357 15.35 -12.11 -10.74
C THR A 357 14.48 -12.25 -12.00
N VAL A 358 13.23 -11.73 -11.97
CA VAL A 358 12.34 -11.70 -13.14
C VAL A 358 12.79 -10.61 -14.11
N ALA A 359 13.05 -9.41 -13.61
CA ALA A 359 13.57 -8.30 -14.43
C ALA A 359 14.91 -8.65 -15.09
N GLN A 360 15.81 -9.32 -14.36
CA GLN A 360 17.08 -9.80 -14.94
C GLN A 360 16.86 -10.78 -16.09
N LYS A 361 15.96 -11.77 -15.93
CA LYS A 361 15.65 -12.74 -16.98
C LYS A 361 15.03 -12.08 -18.21
N SER A 362 14.10 -11.14 -18.02
CA SER A 362 13.48 -10.37 -19.10
C SER A 362 14.50 -9.51 -19.86
N ILE A 363 15.44 -8.88 -19.15
CA ILE A 363 16.50 -8.05 -19.74
C ILE A 363 17.54 -8.90 -20.49
N SER A 364 17.89 -10.09 -19.98
CA SER A 364 18.78 -11.02 -20.68
C SER A 364 18.16 -11.61 -21.96
N ALA A 365 16.83 -11.74 -22.00
CA ALA A 365 16.10 -12.20 -23.19
C ALA A 365 16.10 -11.17 -24.33
N LEU A 366 16.39 -9.89 -24.04
CA LEU A 366 16.50 -8.83 -25.05
C LEU A 366 17.90 -8.71 -25.68
N GLY A 367 18.90 -9.41 -25.12
CA GLY A 367 20.28 -9.43 -25.63
C GLY A 367 20.45 -9.79 -27.11
N PRO A 368 19.68 -10.74 -27.68
CA PRO A 368 19.77 -11.10 -29.11
C PRO A 368 19.24 -10.03 -30.07
N ILE A 369 18.44 -9.06 -29.59
CA ILE A 369 17.76 -8.06 -30.45
C ILE A 369 18.66 -6.86 -30.75
N GLY A 370 19.89 -6.82 -30.23
CA GLY A 370 20.87 -5.77 -30.52
C GLY A 370 20.50 -4.37 -29.98
N ALA A 371 19.39 -4.26 -29.24
CA ALA A 371 18.84 -2.98 -28.79
C ALA A 371 19.46 -2.44 -27.49
N VAL A 372 20.32 -3.19 -26.80
CA VAL A 372 20.97 -2.69 -25.57
C VAL A 372 22.39 -3.25 -25.44
N ALA A 373 23.40 -2.42 -25.75
CA ALA A 373 24.77 -2.64 -25.30
C ALA A 373 24.81 -2.43 -23.77
N GLN A 374 24.54 -3.49 -23.01
CA GLN A 374 24.19 -3.46 -21.58
C GLN A 374 25.26 -2.97 -20.60
N CYS A 375 26.49 -2.66 -21.04
CA CYS A 375 27.52 -2.17 -20.12
C CYS A 375 28.07 -0.79 -20.50
N SER A 376 27.99 -0.35 -21.76
CA SER A 376 28.71 0.87 -22.15
C SER A 376 28.11 2.15 -21.57
N MET A 377 26.78 2.24 -21.41
CA MET A 377 26.13 3.49 -20.97
C MET A 377 26.36 3.77 -19.48
N PHE A 378 26.23 2.77 -18.61
CA PHE A 378 26.46 2.95 -17.18
C PHE A 378 27.95 3.13 -16.86
N ASP A 379 28.83 2.38 -17.54
CA ASP A 379 30.28 2.51 -17.39
C ASP A 379 30.78 3.86 -17.96
N TYR A 380 30.18 4.36 -19.05
CA TYR A 380 30.46 5.69 -19.61
C TYR A 380 30.06 6.80 -18.64
N LEU A 381 28.86 6.71 -18.04
CA LEU A 381 28.39 7.70 -17.08
C LEU A 381 29.24 7.72 -15.80
N GLU A 382 29.72 6.56 -15.34
CA GLU A 382 30.64 6.47 -14.20
C GLU A 382 32.02 7.02 -14.54
N LYS A 383 32.55 6.70 -15.74
CA LYS A 383 33.83 7.23 -16.25
C LYS A 383 33.83 8.76 -16.35
N VAL A 384 32.79 9.35 -16.95
CA VAL A 384 32.62 10.81 -17.06
C VAL A 384 32.54 11.50 -15.70
N THR A 385 32.01 10.82 -14.67
CA THR A 385 32.01 11.35 -13.29
C THR A 385 33.35 11.23 -12.57
N SER A 386 34.21 10.28 -12.96
CA SER A 386 35.50 9.99 -12.30
C SER A 386 36.69 10.78 -12.87
N GLU A 387 36.74 11.03 -14.18
CA GLU A 387 37.92 11.62 -14.85
C GLU A 387 38.07 13.14 -14.65
N ASN A 388 37.06 13.84 -14.12
CA ASN A 388 37.09 15.30 -13.95
C ASN A 388 37.39 15.77 -12.52
N PHE A 389 37.92 14.89 -11.66
CA PHE A 389 38.28 15.22 -10.29
C PHE A 389 39.78 15.49 -10.16
N ILE A 390 40.26 16.60 -10.72
CA ILE A 390 41.59 17.12 -10.38
C ILE A 390 41.45 17.89 -9.06
N ALA A 391 41.95 17.30 -7.97
CA ALA A 391 42.00 17.99 -6.69
C ALA A 391 42.87 19.25 -6.81
N PRO A 392 42.43 20.41 -6.31
CA PRO A 392 43.24 21.63 -6.39
C PRO A 392 44.55 21.44 -5.59
N THR A 393 45.67 21.74 -6.24
CA THR A 393 47.00 21.71 -5.63
C THR A 393 47.02 22.62 -4.40
N PRO A 394 47.45 22.14 -3.23
CA PRO A 394 47.45 22.96 -2.02
C PRO A 394 48.39 24.15 -2.18
N LEU A 395 47.86 25.35 -1.94
CA LEU A 395 48.63 26.59 -1.94
C LEU A 395 49.70 26.55 -0.85
N VAL A 396 50.95 26.67 -1.26
CA VAL A 396 52.11 26.81 -0.37
C VAL A 396 51.97 28.13 0.40
N PRO A 397 52.09 28.13 1.75
CA PRO A 397 51.95 29.35 2.53
C PRO A 397 53.09 30.33 2.24
N SER A 398 52.70 31.55 1.83
CA SER A 398 53.59 32.68 1.62
C SER A 398 54.32 33.04 2.91
N ALA A 399 55.65 33.10 2.85
CA ALA A 399 56.52 33.45 3.96
C ALA A 399 56.30 34.91 4.38
N LYS A 400 56.08 35.14 5.68
CA LYS A 400 56.02 36.48 6.27
C LYS A 400 57.38 37.19 6.15
N PRO A 401 57.41 38.49 5.82
CA PRO A 401 58.64 39.27 5.87
C PRO A 401 59.09 39.42 7.33
N LYS A 402 60.40 39.33 7.55
CA LYS A 402 61.06 39.74 8.79
C LYS A 402 61.20 41.25 8.75
N ASP A 403 60.67 41.92 9.77
CA ASP A 403 60.95 43.32 10.06
C ASP A 403 62.34 43.41 10.71
N ASP A 404 63.21 44.26 10.14
CA ASP A 404 64.40 44.87 10.76
C ASP A 404 64.26 46.40 10.63
#